data_AF-A0A399Q1X9-F1
#
_entry.id   AF-A0A399Q1X9-F1
#
_cell.length_a   1.000
_cell.length_b   1.000
_cell.length_c   1.000
_cell.angle_alpha   90.00
_cell.angle_beta   90.00
_cell.angle_gamma   90.00
#
_symmetry.space_group_name_H-M   'P 1'
#
loop_
_entity.id
_entity.type
_entity.pdbx_description
1 polymer ?
#
loop_
_entity_poly.entity_id
_entity_poly.type
_entity_poly.pdbx_seq_one_letter_code
_entity_poly.pdbx_strand_id
1 'polypeptide(L)'
;MSQEIANNSLMHPFSVSRRVGFSPCVMQRLERYRSQQDREGRVVSVLSWADGTWCALSLHCEKTGAVVVDEGQQVDAYEDARSMLSGGFLPRLSLRWEAHA
;
A
#
# COMPACT_ATOMS: atom_id res chain seq x y z
N MET A 1 14.33 -0.55 16.06
CA MET A 1 13.48 0.56 15.58
C MET A 1 12.80 0.25 14.25
N SER A 2 13.52 -0.09 13.16
CA SER A 2 12.86 -0.30 11.85
C SER A 2 11.83 -1.43 11.84
N GLN A 3 12.10 -2.55 12.54
CA GLN A 3 11.21 -3.72 12.52
C GLN A 3 9.92 -3.53 13.35
N GLU A 4 10.00 -2.84 14.49
CA GLU A 4 8.81 -2.46 15.28
C GLU A 4 7.91 -1.48 14.53
N ILE A 5 8.50 -0.57 13.76
CA ILE A 5 7.73 0.33 12.89
C ILE A 5 7.11 -0.50 11.77
N ALA A 6 7.90 -1.29 11.05
CA ALA A 6 7.46 -2.08 9.92
C ALA A 6 6.26 -3.00 10.24
N ASN A 7 6.25 -3.62 11.43
CA ASN A 7 5.17 -4.50 11.88
C ASN A 7 3.91 -3.77 12.37
N ASN A 8 3.95 -2.44 12.49
CA ASN A 8 2.81 -1.60 12.92
C ASN A 8 2.25 -0.79 11.75
N SER A 9 1.98 -1.46 10.62
CA SER A 9 1.33 -0.83 9.48
C SER A 9 -0.16 -0.64 9.73
N LEU A 10 -0.70 0.48 9.25
CA LEU A 10 -2.14 0.73 9.21
C LEU A 10 -2.62 0.66 7.76
N MET A 11 -3.58 -0.23 7.49
CA MET A 11 -4.24 -0.30 6.18
C MET A 11 -5.46 0.62 6.16
N HIS A 12 -5.46 1.55 5.21
CA HIS A 12 -6.54 2.47 4.96
C HIS A 12 -7.20 2.16 3.62
N PRO A 13 -8.55 2.12 3.55
CA PRO A 13 -9.24 2.15 2.27
C PRO A 13 -8.82 3.40 1.49
N PHE A 14 -8.67 3.29 0.17
CA PHE A 14 -8.27 4.41 -0.67
C PHE A 14 -9.16 5.65 -0.51
N SER A 15 -10.46 5.42 -0.25
CA SER A 15 -11.43 6.50 0.04
C SER A 15 -11.06 7.35 1.24
N VAL A 16 -10.34 6.78 2.22
CA VAL A 16 -9.87 7.45 3.43
C VAL A 16 -8.51 8.14 3.21
N SER A 17 -7.77 7.77 2.17
CA SER A 17 -6.45 8.34 1.84
C SER A 17 -6.46 9.84 1.55
N ARG A 18 -7.61 10.43 1.20
CA ARG A 18 -7.77 11.90 1.13
C ARG A 18 -7.49 12.60 2.47
N ARG A 19 -7.52 11.87 3.59
CA ARG A 19 -7.19 12.39 4.93
C ARG A 19 -5.69 12.29 5.27
N VAL A 20 -4.89 11.55 4.50
CA VAL A 20 -3.47 11.28 4.79
C VAL A 20 -2.55 12.43 4.29
N GLY A 21 -3.12 13.53 3.77
CA GLY A 21 -2.36 14.74 3.47
C GLY A 21 -1.52 14.70 2.19
N PHE A 22 -1.80 13.77 1.27
CA PHE A 22 -1.10 13.72 -0.02
C PHE A 22 -1.32 14.99 -0.84
N SER A 23 -0.28 15.40 -1.58
CA SER A 23 -0.38 16.51 -2.53
C SER A 23 -1.38 16.17 -3.65
N PRO A 24 -2.00 17.17 -4.30
CA PRO A 24 -2.95 16.94 -5.39
C PRO A 24 -2.37 16.09 -6.54
N CYS A 25 -1.09 16.29 -6.89
CA CYS A 25 -0.42 15.51 -7.93
C CYS A 25 -0.26 14.03 -7.55
N VAL A 26 0.11 13.75 -6.30
CA VAL A 26 0.18 12.37 -5.79
C VAL A 26 -1.22 11.74 -5.80
N MET A 27 -2.24 12.47 -5.33
CA MET A 27 -3.62 11.99 -5.33
C MET A 27 -4.11 11.64 -6.74
N GLN A 28 -3.84 12.48 -7.73
CA GLN A 28 -4.24 12.20 -9.13
C GLN A 28 -3.55 10.96 -9.70
N ARG A 29 -2.26 10.77 -9.42
CA ARG A 29 -1.52 9.57 -9.85
C ARG A 29 -2.06 8.31 -9.18
N LEU A 30 -2.43 8.42 -7.91
CA LEU A 30 -3.03 7.35 -7.13
C LEU A 30 -4.44 6.99 -7.62
N GLU A 31 -5.29 7.99 -7.93
CA GLU A 31 -6.62 7.76 -8.50
C GLU A 31 -6.55 7.11 -9.89
N ARG A 32 -5.58 7.53 -10.72
CA ARG A 32 -5.30 6.89 -12.01
C ARG A 32 -4.85 5.43 -11.83
N TYR A 33 -3.96 5.16 -10.88
CA TYR A 33 -3.50 3.81 -10.59
C TYR A 33 -4.66 2.92 -10.09
N ARG A 34 -5.48 3.42 -9.15
CA ARG A 34 -6.68 2.71 -8.70
C ARG A 34 -7.60 2.35 -9.86
N SER A 35 -7.89 3.31 -10.73
CA SER A 35 -8.78 3.08 -11.88
C SER A 35 -8.21 2.03 -12.86
N GLN A 36 -6.88 1.94 -12.97
CA GLN A 36 -6.23 0.89 -13.77
C GLN A 36 -6.38 -0.48 -13.13
N GLN A 37 -6.16 -0.58 -11.82
CA GLN A 37 -6.25 -1.85 -11.08
C GLN A 37 -7.69 -2.36 -10.94
N ASP A 38 -8.66 -1.45 -10.80
CA ASP A 38 -10.09 -1.78 -10.77
C ASP A 38 -10.55 -2.50 -12.05
N ARG A 39 -10.05 -2.06 -13.22
CA ARG A 39 -10.28 -2.73 -14.51
C ARG A 39 -9.69 -4.14 -14.58
N GLU A 40 -8.68 -4.42 -13.76
CA GLU A 40 -8.05 -5.75 -13.64
C GLU A 40 -8.71 -6.59 -12.52
N GLY A 41 -9.83 -6.13 -11.94
CA GLY A 41 -10.52 -6.82 -10.85
C GLY A 41 -9.80 -6.74 -9.50
N ARG A 42 -8.93 -5.73 -9.32
CA ARG A 42 -8.13 -5.55 -8.11
C ARG A 42 -8.58 -4.33 -7.31
N VAL A 43 -8.51 -4.44 -5.99
CA VAL A 43 -8.77 -3.33 -5.08
C VAL A 43 -7.45 -2.66 -4.71
N VAL A 44 -7.45 -1.34 -4.55
CA VAL A 44 -6.29 -0.59 -4.05
C VAL A 44 -6.57 -0.04 -2.66
N SER A 45 -5.65 -0.29 -1.73
CA SER A 45 -5.61 0.28 -0.38
C SER A 45 -4.32 1.08 -0.20
N VAL A 46 -4.23 1.85 0.88
CA VAL A 46 -2.98 2.53 1.28
C VAL A 46 -2.50 1.96 2.60
N LEU A 47 -1.27 1.47 2.64
CA LEU A 47 -0.58 1.20 3.89
C LEU A 47 0.19 2.44 4.30
N SER A 48 0.19 2.74 5.59
CA SER A 48 1.01 3.79 6.18
C SER A 48 1.62 3.33 7.49
N TRP A 49 2.81 3.86 7.76
CA TRP A 49 3.57 3.62 8.98
C TRP A 49 3.70 4.91 9.79
N ALA A 50 3.99 4.76 11.08
CA ALA A 50 4.07 5.88 12.03
C ALA A 50 5.16 6.93 11.67
N ASP A 51 6.16 6.53 10.89
CA ASP A 51 7.25 7.41 10.43
C ASP A 51 6.89 8.20 9.15
N GLY A 52 5.67 8.06 8.64
CA GLY A 52 5.22 8.73 7.42
C GLY A 52 5.57 7.98 6.13
N THR A 53 6.23 6.81 6.23
CA THR A 53 6.34 5.88 5.10
C THR A 53 4.94 5.39 4.73
N TRP A 54 4.69 5.20 3.44
CA TRP A 54 3.41 4.71 2.95
C TRP A 54 3.56 4.05 1.59
N CYS A 55 2.60 3.21 1.20
CA CYS A 55 2.49 2.69 -0.15
C CYS A 55 1.04 2.49 -0.57
N ALA A 56 0.78 2.60 -1.88
CA ALA A 56 -0.47 2.15 -2.49
C ALA A 56 -0.34 0.68 -2.85
N LEU A 57 -1.19 -0.14 -2.26
CA LEU A 57 -1.17 -1.59 -2.35
C LEU A 57 -2.33 -2.07 -3.21
N SER A 58 -2.05 -2.74 -4.33
CA SER A 58 -3.09 -3.45 -5.09
C SER A 58 -3.21 -4.91 -4.68
N LEU A 59 -4.45 -5.35 -4.54
CA LEU A 59 -4.85 -6.62 -3.97
C LEU A 59 -5.80 -7.32 -4.95
N HIS A 60 -5.49 -8.56 -5.32
CA HIS A 60 -6.44 -9.45 -5.96
C HIS A 60 -7.43 -9.93 -4.90
N CYS A 61 -8.65 -9.39 -4.92
CA CYS A 61 -9.59 -9.62 -3.84
C CYS A 61 -10.99 -9.80 -4.43
N GLU A 62 -11.54 -11.02 -4.36
CA GLU A 62 -12.95 -11.27 -4.70
C GLU A 62 -13.89 -10.80 -3.57
N LYS A 63 -13.38 -10.62 -2.35
CA LYS A 63 -14.14 -10.16 -1.19
C LYS A 63 -13.25 -9.33 -0.28
N THR A 64 -13.66 -8.09 -0.03
CA THR A 64 -13.12 -7.07 0.89
C THR A 64 -13.01 -7.50 2.37
N GLY A 65 -12.61 -8.74 2.65
CA GLY A 65 -12.19 -9.21 3.96
C GLY A 65 -10.70 -8.92 4.13
N ALA A 66 -10.32 -8.48 5.32
CA ALA A 66 -8.98 -8.09 5.71
C ALA A 66 -7.89 -8.94 5.04
N VAL A 67 -7.13 -8.34 4.12
CA VAL A 67 -5.87 -8.94 3.68
C VAL A 67 -4.94 -8.84 4.87
N VAL A 68 -4.75 -9.97 5.56
CA VAL A 68 -3.74 -10.11 6.60
C VAL A 68 -2.40 -10.22 5.88
N VAL A 69 -1.69 -9.10 5.81
CA VAL A 69 -0.29 -9.06 5.41
C VAL A 69 0.49 -9.63 6.59
N ASP A 70 1.17 -10.76 6.41
CA ASP A 70 1.99 -11.35 7.48
C ASP A 70 3.15 -10.42 7.85
N GLU A 71 3.76 -10.62 9.03
CA GLU A 71 4.84 -9.74 9.53
C GLU A 71 6.01 -9.62 8.54
N GLY A 72 6.36 -10.70 7.83
CA GLY A 72 7.41 -10.68 6.81
C GLY A 72 7.03 -9.78 5.63
N GLN A 73 5.81 -9.95 5.11
CA GLN A 73 5.29 -9.13 4.02
C GLN A 73 5.14 -7.65 4.41
N GLN A 74 4.87 -7.34 5.68
CA GLN A 74 4.82 -5.95 6.16
C GLN A 74 6.21 -5.31 6.19
N VAL A 75 7.23 -6.07 6.59
CA VAL A 75 8.63 -5.62 6.56
C VAL A 75 9.09 -5.38 5.13
N ASP A 76 8.86 -6.32 4.22
CA ASP A 76 9.24 -6.17 2.81
C ASP A 76 8.53 -4.96 2.17
N ALA A 77 7.22 -4.81 2.42
CA ALA A 77 6.45 -3.67 1.91
C ALA A 77 6.95 -2.33 2.48
N TYR A 78 7.38 -2.30 3.74
CA TYR A 78 7.97 -1.10 4.35
C TYR A 78 9.30 -0.75 3.70
N GLU A 79 10.20 -1.72 3.52
CA GLU A 79 11.53 -1.49 2.95
C GLU A 79 11.43 -1.03 1.48
N ASP A 80 10.58 -1.67 0.70
CA ASP A 80 10.29 -1.28 -0.69
C ASP A 80 9.71 0.13 -0.75
N ALA A 81 8.69 0.43 0.08
CA ALA A 81 8.06 1.74 0.12
C ALA A 81 9.06 2.84 0.48
N ARG A 82 9.89 2.59 1.50
CA ARG A 82 10.91 3.54 1.98
C ARG A 82 11.99 3.78 0.93
N SER A 83 12.43 2.73 0.23
CA SER A 83 13.39 2.83 -0.86
C SER A 83 12.83 3.66 -2.03
N MET A 84 11.60 3.37 -2.45
CA MET A 84 10.93 4.12 -3.52
C MET A 84 10.75 5.60 -3.16
N LEU A 85 10.29 5.90 -1.94
CA LEU A 85 10.13 7.28 -1.46
C LEU A 85 11.46 8.03 -1.40
N SER A 86 12.51 7.38 -0.90
CA SER A 86 13.86 7.95 -0.85
C SER A 86 14.41 8.22 -2.26
N GLY A 87 14.00 7.42 -3.25
CA GLY A 87 14.30 7.63 -4.66
C GLY A 87 13.37 8.62 -5.40
N GLY A 88 12.38 9.22 -4.73
CA GLY A 88 11.41 10.14 -5.35
C GLY A 88 10.33 9.48 -6.20
N PHE A 89 10.14 8.16 -6.05
CA PHE A 89 9.12 7.39 -6.77
C PHE A 89 7.82 7.30 -5.98
N LEU A 90 6.72 7.03 -6.70
CA LEU A 90 5.44 6.75 -6.08
C LEU A 90 5.41 5.29 -5.60
N PRO A 91 5.31 5.01 -4.30
CA PRO A 91 5.37 3.66 -3.77
C PRO A 91 4.09 2.90 -4.12
N ARG A 92 4.14 2.12 -5.21
CA ARG A 92 3.04 1.30 -5.73
C ARG A 92 3.44 -0.16 -5.67
N LEU A 93 2.85 -0.90 -4.75
CA LEU A 93 3.12 -2.31 -4.54
C LEU A 93 1.91 -3.14 -4.97
N SER A 94 2.17 -4.34 -5.46
CA SER A 94 1.12 -5.31 -5.80
C SER A 94 1.40 -6.56 -5.00
N LEU A 95 0.52 -6.90 -4.06
CA LEU A 95 0.57 -8.22 -3.45
C LEU A 95 -0.13 -9.20 -4.37
N ARG A 96 0.59 -10.25 -4.73
CA ARG A 96 -0.01 -11.47 -5.23
C ARG A 96 -0.12 -12.40 -4.04
N TRP A 97 -1.33 -12.91 -3.80
CA TRP A 97 -1.50 -14.02 -2.88
C TRP A 97 -0.84 -15.24 -3.52
N GLU A 98 0.44 -15.44 -3.25
CA GLU A 98 1.07 -16.74 -3.44
C GLU A 98 0.75 -17.52 -2.17
N ALA A 99 -0.21 -18.44 -2.27
CA ALA A 99 -0.38 -19.44 -1.22
C ALA A 99 0.95 -20.22 -1.19
N HIS A 100 1.82 -19.91 -0.24
CA HIS A 100 2.94 -20.78 0.08
C HIS A 100 2.33 -22.12 0.55
N ALA A 101 2.35 -23.09 -0.36
CA ALA A 101 2.02 -24.49 -0.11
C ALA A 101 3.20 -25.19 0.55
#